data_AF-A0AAX2A9M4-F1
#
_entry.id   AF-A0AAX2A9M4-F1
#
_cell.length_a   1.000
_cell.length_b   1.000
_cell.length_c   1.000
_cell.angle_alpha   90.00
_cell.angle_beta   90.00
_cell.angle_gamma   90.00
#
_symmetry.space_group_name_H-M   'P 1'
#
loop_
_entity.id
_entity.type
_entity.pdbx_description
1 polymer ?
#
loop_
_entity_poly.entity_id
_entity_poly.type
_entity_poly.pdbx_seq_one_letter_code
_entity_poly.pdbx_strand_id
1 'polypeptide(L)'
;MEDVVLIRRPEIALEDFLPIFLSSSFVLIFGLFFVAIYTLVKMGKLKNMYMPFAYIFWGLQTYCMYFFAAKIQSNPFTIKVLMVTMVCYLILPHLYYYLNFRSEERYEQ
;
A
#
# COMPACT_ATOMS: atom_id res chain seq x y z
N MET A 1 27.04 34.18 14.80
CA MET A 1 26.18 33.16 15.42
C MET A 1 25.20 32.77 14.34
N GLU A 2 25.34 31.56 13.81
CA GLU A 2 24.44 31.02 12.79
C GLU A 2 23.08 30.82 13.45
N ASP A 3 22.05 31.52 12.97
CA ASP A 3 20.68 31.41 13.45
C ASP A 3 20.17 30.03 13.06
N VAL A 4 20.33 29.05 13.96
CA VAL A 4 19.75 27.72 13.81
C VAL A 4 18.25 27.91 13.94
N VAL A 5 17.57 28.10 12.80
CA VAL A 5 16.11 28.10 12.73
C VAL A 5 15.64 26.74 13.24
N LEU A 6 15.24 26.70 14.51
CA LEU A 6 14.56 25.55 15.09
C LEU A 6 13.19 25.45 14.41
N ILE A 7 13.13 24.70 13.31
CA ILE A 7 11.88 24.29 12.68
C ILE A 7 11.15 23.42 13.70
N ARG A 8 10.29 24.04 14.51
CA ARG A 8 9.40 23.35 15.43
C ARG A 8 8.39 22.58 14.58
N ARG A 9 8.69 21.31 14.30
CA ARG A 9 7.67 20.39 13.77
C ARG A 9 6.57 20.29 14.83
N PRO A 10 5.29 20.26 14.45
CA PRO A 10 4.24 19.95 15.41
C PRO A 10 4.58 18.61 16.07
N GLU A 11 4.73 18.61 17.40
CA GLU A 11 4.98 17.38 18.14
C GLU A 11 3.75 16.49 17.96
N ILE A 12 3.99 15.24 17.58
CA ILE A 12 2.93 14.23 17.54
C ILE A 12 2.50 14.01 18.98
N ALA A 13 1.24 14.32 19.29
CA ALA A 13 0.69 14.08 20.61
C ALA A 13 0.87 12.59 20.98
N LEU A 14 1.30 12.31 22.20
CA LEU A 14 1.63 10.94 22.63
C LEU A 14 0.41 10.00 22.50
N GLU A 15 -0.80 10.54 22.64
CA GLU A 15 -2.07 9.82 22.39
C GLU A 15 -2.28 9.39 20.92
N ASP A 16 -1.74 10.13 19.95
CA ASP A 16 -1.85 9.82 18.52
C ASP A 16 -0.76 8.86 18.03
N PHE A 17 0.29 8.62 18.84
CA PHE A 17 1.37 7.70 18.49
C PHE A 17 0.87 6.29 18.20
N LEU A 18 0.10 5.70 19.12
CA LEU A 18 -0.35 4.30 18.98
C LEU A 18 -1.27 4.11 17.76
N PRO A 19 -2.29 4.95 17.50
CA PRO A 19 -3.08 4.88 16.27
C PRO A 19 -2.26 5.01 14.99
N ILE A 20 -1.29 5.94 14.95
CA ILE A 20 -0.43 6.15 13.78
C ILE A 20 0.45 4.92 13.51
N PHE A 21 1.11 4.41 14.56
CA PHE A 21 1.96 3.23 14.47
C PHE A 21 1.17 1.98 14.06
N LEU A 22 0.00 1.78 14.66
CA LEU A 22 -0.83 0.63 14.35
C LEU A 22 -1.38 0.73 12.92
N SER A 23 -1.81 1.91 12.48
CA SER A 23 -2.26 2.13 11.11
C SER A 23 -1.16 1.88 10.09
N SER A 24 0.06 2.38 10.32
CA SER A 24 1.19 2.15 9.39
C SER A 24 1.60 0.67 9.35
N SER A 25 1.56 -0.02 10.48
CA SER A 25 1.79 -1.48 10.54
C SER A 25 0.74 -2.24 9.74
N PHE A 26 -0.53 -1.86 9.86
CA PHE A 26 -1.62 -2.47 9.09
C PHE A 26 -1.53 -2.21 7.58
N VAL A 27 -1.01 -1.06 7.13
CA VAL A 27 -0.71 -0.85 5.70
C VAL A 27 0.21 -1.95 5.16
N LEU A 28 1.27 -2.29 5.92
CA LEU A 28 2.21 -3.32 5.50
C LEU A 28 1.60 -4.71 5.53
N ILE A 29 0.90 -5.06 6.61
CA ILE A 29 0.27 -6.38 6.77
C ILE A 29 -0.79 -6.61 5.70
N PHE A 30 -1.66 -5.64 5.44
CA PHE A 30 -2.69 -5.76 4.41
C PHE A 30 -2.11 -5.73 3.00
N GLY A 31 -1.04 -4.97 2.75
CA GLY A 31 -0.32 -5.02 1.48
C GLY A 31 0.34 -6.37 1.21
N LEU A 32 0.92 -6.99 2.25
CA LEU A 32 1.44 -8.35 2.16
C LEU A 32 0.32 -9.34 1.79
N PHE A 33 -0.82 -9.28 2.47
CA PHE A 33 -1.96 -10.17 2.17
C PHE A 33 -2.54 -9.94 0.77
N PHE A 34 -2.65 -8.69 0.32
CA PHE A 34 -3.09 -8.38 -1.04
C PHE A 34 -2.19 -9.06 -2.07
N VAL A 35 -0.88 -8.83 -2.00
CA VAL A 35 0.07 -9.39 -2.97
C VAL A 35 0.15 -10.91 -2.84
N ALA A 36 0.19 -11.45 -1.63
CA ALA A 36 0.28 -12.90 -1.42
C ALA A 36 -0.95 -13.63 -1.97
N ILE A 37 -2.17 -13.19 -1.64
CA ILE A 37 -3.40 -13.83 -2.13
C ILE A 37 -3.49 -13.69 -3.65
N TYR A 38 -3.22 -12.50 -4.18
CA TYR A 38 -3.24 -12.26 -5.63
C TYR A 38 -2.29 -13.22 -6.36
N THR A 39 -1.05 -13.32 -5.84
CA THR A 39 0.01 -14.18 -6.39
C THR A 39 -0.38 -15.65 -6.34
N LEU A 40 -0.85 -16.13 -5.18
CA LEU A 40 -1.26 -17.52 -4.99
C LEU A 40 -2.43 -17.92 -5.89
N VAL A 41 -3.40 -17.03 -6.10
CA VAL A 41 -4.50 -17.26 -7.03
C VAL A 41 -3.98 -17.34 -8.48
N LYS A 42 -3.12 -16.41 -8.89
CA LYS A 42 -2.56 -16.40 -10.26
C LYS A 42 -1.62 -17.56 -10.55
N MET A 43 -0.93 -18.09 -9.54
CA MET A 43 -0.14 -19.33 -9.65
C MET A 43 -0.98 -20.61 -9.63
N GLY A 44 -2.31 -20.51 -9.52
CA GLY A 44 -3.20 -21.68 -9.43
C GLY A 44 -3.10 -22.46 -8.12
N LYS A 45 -2.37 -21.95 -7.12
CA LYS A 45 -2.24 -22.56 -5.78
C LYS A 45 -3.48 -22.34 -4.92
N LEU A 46 -4.35 -21.41 -5.31
CA LEU A 46 -5.51 -20.99 -4.54
C LEU A 46 -6.69 -20.71 -5.49
N LYS A 47 -7.93 -21.01 -5.06
CA LYS A 47 -9.11 -20.90 -5.94
C LYS A 47 -9.36 -19.44 -6.34
N ASN A 48 -9.82 -19.23 -7.58
CA ASN A 48 -10.13 -17.88 -8.09
C ASN A 48 -11.21 -17.14 -7.27
N MET A 49 -12.01 -17.88 -6.49
CA MET A 49 -12.99 -17.33 -5.54
C MET A 49 -12.37 -16.43 -4.47
N TYR A 50 -11.07 -16.54 -4.20
CA TYR A 50 -10.38 -15.69 -3.23
C TYR A 50 -9.81 -14.40 -3.83
N MET A 51 -9.93 -14.19 -5.14
CA MET A 51 -9.49 -12.94 -5.78
C MET A 51 -10.19 -11.69 -5.21
N PRO A 52 -11.51 -11.71 -4.91
CA PRO A 52 -12.17 -10.61 -4.18
C PRO A 52 -11.56 -10.31 -2.82
N PHE A 53 -11.07 -11.32 -2.09
CA PHE A 53 -10.41 -11.11 -0.80
C PHE A 53 -9.12 -10.30 -0.93
N ALA A 54 -8.33 -10.52 -1.99
CA ALA A 54 -7.16 -9.70 -2.27
C ALA A 54 -7.55 -8.21 -2.40
N TYR A 55 -8.61 -7.91 -3.17
CA TYR A 55 -9.06 -6.52 -3.34
C TYR A 55 -9.64 -5.90 -2.05
N ILE A 56 -10.25 -6.71 -1.18
CA ILE A 56 -10.65 -6.26 0.16
C ILE A 56 -9.40 -5.83 0.95
N PHE A 57 -8.34 -6.64 0.96
CA PHE A 57 -7.09 -6.29 1.63
C PHE A 57 -6.43 -5.03 1.05
N TRP A 58 -6.48 -4.85 -0.28
CA TRP A 58 -6.04 -3.60 -0.89
C TRP A 58 -6.87 -2.39 -0.44
N GLY A 59 -8.19 -2.54 -0.32
CA GLY A 59 -9.08 -1.49 0.19
C GLY A 59 -8.76 -1.13 1.64
N LEU A 60 -8.57 -2.14 2.50
CA LEU A 60 -8.17 -1.95 3.91
C LEU A 60 -6.79 -1.29 4.02
N GLN A 61 -5.81 -1.74 3.25
CA GLN A 61 -4.49 -1.10 3.16
C GLN A 61 -4.61 0.37 2.78
N THR A 62 -5.40 0.68 1.74
CA THR A 62 -5.59 2.05 1.25
C THR A 62 -6.28 2.93 2.30
N TYR A 63 -7.26 2.39 3.02
CA TYR A 63 -7.90 3.07 4.15
C TYR A 63 -6.91 3.38 5.28
N CYS A 64 -6.10 2.41 5.70
CA CYS A 64 -5.06 2.60 6.71
C CYS A 64 -4.01 3.63 6.25
N MET A 65 -3.69 3.66 4.95
CA MET A 65 -2.76 4.65 4.40
C MET A 65 -3.33 6.06 4.47
N TYR A 66 -4.60 6.22 4.09
CA TYR A 66 -5.30 7.49 4.19
C TYR A 66 -5.38 7.99 5.64
N PHE A 67 -5.77 7.11 6.56
CA PHE A 67 -5.85 7.42 7.99
C PHE A 67 -4.49 7.86 8.56
N PHE A 68 -3.43 7.10 8.26
CA PHE A 68 -2.06 7.44 8.63
C PHE A 68 -1.65 8.82 8.09
N ALA A 69 -1.87 9.07 6.79
CA ALA A 69 -1.46 10.30 6.14
C ALA A 69 -2.22 11.53 6.67
N ALA A 70 -3.51 11.37 6.99
CA ALA A 70 -4.32 12.41 7.62
C ALA A 70 -3.84 12.72 9.05
N LYS A 71 -3.51 11.69 9.84
CA LYS A 71 -3.09 11.82 11.24
C LYS A 71 -1.70 12.43 11.43
N ILE A 72 -0.76 12.17 10.52
CA ILE A 72 0.57 12.80 10.55
C ILE A 72 0.54 14.26 10.04
N GLN A 73 -0.64 14.85 9.86
CA GLN A 73 -0.85 16.21 9.35
C GLN A 73 -0.11 16.46 8.03
N SER A 74 -0.13 15.46 7.14
CA SER A 74 0.51 15.58 5.83
C SER A 74 -0.11 16.72 5.03
N ASN A 75 0.72 17.37 4.21
CA ASN A 75 0.24 18.35 3.25
C ASN A 75 -0.83 17.69 2.34
N PRO A 76 -1.92 18.39 1.98
CA PRO A 76 -2.94 17.88 1.05
C PRO A 76 -2.37 17.32 -0.26
N PHE A 77 -1.27 17.90 -0.75
CA PHE A 77 -0.54 17.39 -1.91
C PHE A 77 0.03 15.99 -1.65
N THR A 78 0.70 15.79 -0.52
CA THR A 78 1.28 14.50 -0.13
C THR A 78 0.20 13.42 0.00
N ILE A 79 -0.94 13.73 0.61
CA ILE A 79 -2.06 12.78 0.72
C ILE A 79 -2.52 12.33 -0.66
N LYS A 80 -2.70 13.27 -1.61
CA LYS A 80 -3.08 12.93 -2.99
C LYS A 80 -2.06 12.02 -3.67
N VAL A 81 -0.76 12.34 -3.55
CA VAL A 81 0.31 11.51 -4.13
C VAL A 81 0.27 10.11 -3.53
N LEU A 82 0.09 9.96 -2.22
CA LEU A 82 -0.01 8.66 -1.56
C LEU A 82 -1.21 7.85 -2.05
N MET A 83 -2.37 8.49 -2.26
CA MET A 83 -3.54 7.82 -2.81
C MET A 83 -3.34 7.39 -4.27
N VAL A 84 -2.68 8.23 -5.09
CA VAL A 84 -2.29 7.86 -6.46
C VAL A 84 -1.34 6.65 -6.43
N THR A 85 -0.37 6.62 -5.51
CA THR A 85 0.53 5.48 -5.33
C THR A 85 -0.24 4.19 -5.00
N MET A 86 -1.30 4.25 -4.19
CA MET A 86 -2.14 3.08 -3.89
C MET A 86 -2.88 2.55 -5.12
N VAL A 87 -3.29 3.43 -6.04
CA VAL A 87 -3.85 3.03 -7.33
C VAL A 87 -2.79 2.38 -8.22
N CYS A 88 -1.59 2.95 -8.31
CA CYS A 88 -0.48 2.33 -9.04
C CYS A 88 -0.12 0.95 -8.45
N TYR A 89 -0.19 0.82 -7.13
CA TYR A 89 0.07 -0.44 -6.42
C TYR A 89 -0.98 -1.51 -6.75
N LEU A 90 -2.23 -1.14 -7.00
CA LEU A 90 -3.26 -2.07 -7.49
C LEU A 90 -2.91 -2.63 -8.88
N ILE A 91 -2.35 -1.81 -9.76
CA ILE A 91 -2.04 -2.16 -11.15
C ILE A 91 -0.79 -3.05 -11.24
N LEU A 92 0.16 -2.88 -10.33
CA LEU A 92 1.47 -3.54 -10.32
C LEU A 92 1.39 -5.08 -10.46
N PRO A 93 0.59 -5.81 -9.65
CA PRO A 93 0.46 -7.25 -9.79
C PRO A 93 -0.19 -7.67 -11.11
N HIS A 94 -1.15 -6.89 -11.63
CA HIS A 94 -1.74 -7.16 -12.93
C HIS A 94 -0.71 -7.05 -14.06
N LEU A 95 0.08 -5.98 -14.05
CA LEU A 95 1.11 -5.75 -15.05
C LEU A 95 2.21 -6.81 -15.00
N TYR A 96 2.70 -7.13 -13.80
CA TYR A 96 3.75 -8.13 -13.61
C TYR A 96 3.34 -9.49 -14.18
N TYR A 97 2.14 -9.97 -13.84
CA TYR A 97 1.65 -11.26 -14.34
C TYR A 97 1.36 -11.25 -15.84
N TYR A 98 0.86 -10.13 -16.38
CA TYR A 98 0.68 -9.99 -17.82
C TYR A 98 2.02 -10.11 -18.57
N LEU A 99 3.07 -9.41 -18.10
CA LEU A 99 4.39 -9.45 -18.71
C LEU A 99 5.04 -10.83 -18.60
N ASN A 100 4.99 -11.47 -17.42
CA ASN A 100 5.54 -12.81 -17.23
C ASN A 100 4.86 -13.85 -18.12
N PHE A 101 3.52 -13.85 -18.17
CA PHE A 101 2.78 -14.77 -19.02
C PHE A 101 3.15 -14.61 -20.51
N ARG A 102 3.25 -13.35 -20.99
CA ARG A 102 3.67 -13.04 -22.36
C ARG A 102 5.11 -13.43 -22.66
N SER A 103 5.98 -13.44 -21.65
CA SER A 103 7.35 -13.90 -21.82
C SER A 103 7.42 -15.42 -21.93
N GLU A 104 6.68 -16.15 -21.09
CA GLU A 104 6.63 -17.62 -21.14
C GLU A 104 6.10 -18.12 -22.49
N GLU A 105 5.02 -17.51 -23.03
CA GLU A 105 4.52 -17.81 -24.39
C GLU A 105 5.59 -17.67 -25.48
N ARG A 106 6.55 -16.75 -25.32
CA ARG A 106 7.61 -16.52 -26.30
C ARG A 106 8.78 -17.50 -26.20
N TYR A 107 8.94 -18.19 -25.08
CA TYR A 107 9.97 -19.22 -24.92
C TYR A 107 9.49 -20.61 -25.34
N GLU A 108 8.17 -20.85 -25.38
CA GLU A 108 7.58 -22.12 -25.85
C GLU A 108 7.33 -22.17 -27.37
N GLN A 109 7.54 -21.06 -28.09
CA GLN A 109 7.55 -21.00 -29.57
C GLN A 109 8.99 -21.07 -30.11
#